data_AF-A0A7C6W7N5-F1
#
_entry.id   AF-A0A7C6W7N5-F1
#
_cell.length_a   1.000
_cell.length_b   1.000
_cell.length_c   1.000
_cell.angle_alpha   90.00
_cell.angle_beta   90.00
_cell.angle_gamma   90.00
#
_symmetry.space_group_name_H-M   'P 1'
#
loop_
_entity.id
_entity.type
_entity.pdbx_description
1 polymer ?
#
loop_
_entity_poly.entity_id
_entity_poly.type
_entity_poly.pdbx_seq_one_letter_code
_entity_poly.pdbx_strand_id
1 'polypeptide(L)'
;MKKDTYYFSHDYNSRNDIKIQALLVEHGSAGYGVYWVIVEILHEEKARKLKLDDLTFVAIARQASTSVEQVKAIVECCLKYELFVEDEGCFFSKRVLGNIDKRIDISEKRAKAGRISAKKRKKTTSAKDNATSVEQNPTKESKVKESKVNSIVDTNVSTSDAAHPTQEKIDYRAIINFFNEETQGVFGKLVYPISDNRKKSILARIEDFGKDGFAEMVRKASRSDFLKGKVSDNFVAKFDWMIEPDNFQKILEGNYDNRIKGYGADNQSGDEELMQHIKQGIARGLQESAT
;
A
#
# COMPACT_ATOMS: atom_id res chain seq x y z
N MET A 1 4.19 -28.89 7.73
CA MET A 1 2.99 -28.02 7.65
C MET A 1 3.43 -26.66 7.10
N LYS A 2 2.66 -26.06 6.18
CA LYS A 2 2.92 -24.66 5.79
C LYS A 2 2.70 -23.79 7.03
N LYS A 3 3.64 -22.89 7.30
CA LYS A 3 3.56 -21.96 8.41
C LYS A 3 2.48 -20.94 8.07
N ASP A 4 1.36 -20.98 8.78
CA ASP A 4 0.33 -19.98 8.61
C ASP A 4 0.91 -18.62 9.03
N THR A 5 0.84 -17.65 8.11
CA THR A 5 1.31 -16.29 8.36
C THR A 5 0.10 -15.44 8.70
N TYR A 6 -0.05 -15.10 9.97
CA TYR A 6 -1.19 -14.34 10.48
C TYR A 6 -0.92 -12.84 10.32
N TYR A 7 -1.24 -12.29 9.14
CA TYR A 7 -1.09 -10.86 8.84
C TYR A 7 -2.45 -10.19 8.66
N PHE A 8 -2.84 -9.25 9.51
CA PHE A 8 -4.00 -8.37 9.31
C PHE A 8 -3.56 -6.93 9.10
N SER A 9 -4.36 -6.17 8.36
CA SER A 9 -4.10 -4.75 8.13
C SER A 9 -4.32 -3.96 9.42
N HIS A 10 -3.28 -3.26 9.85
CA HIS A 10 -3.36 -2.18 10.82
C HIS A 10 -3.44 -0.87 10.05
N ASP A 11 -4.36 0.02 10.43
CA ASP A 11 -4.52 1.29 9.73
C ASP A 11 -3.32 2.17 10.04
N TYR A 12 -2.72 2.79 9.03
CA TYR A 12 -1.55 3.66 9.20
C TYR A 12 -1.81 4.78 10.24
N ASN A 13 -3.04 5.29 10.28
CA ASN A 13 -3.50 6.35 11.18
C ASN A 13 -4.51 5.86 12.23
N SER A 14 -4.43 4.60 12.69
CA SER A 14 -5.38 4.08 13.69
C SER A 14 -5.45 4.93 14.97
N ARG A 15 -4.34 5.60 15.32
CA ARG A 15 -4.29 6.54 16.44
C ARG A 15 -5.19 7.75 16.24
N ASN A 16 -5.48 8.18 15.02
CA ASN A 16 -6.29 9.36 14.74
C ASN A 16 -7.80 9.08 14.80
N ASP A 17 -8.22 7.82 14.99
CA ASP A 17 -9.62 7.49 15.21
C ASP A 17 -10.10 8.13 16.53
N ILE A 18 -11.24 8.83 16.47
CA ILE A 18 -11.80 9.57 17.62
C ILE A 18 -12.05 8.64 18.82
N LYS A 19 -12.48 7.39 18.57
CA LYS A 19 -12.71 6.39 19.62
C LYS A 19 -11.40 5.94 20.28
N ILE A 20 -10.35 5.81 19.48
CA ILE A 20 -9.00 5.49 19.98
C ILE A 20 -8.38 6.69 20.71
N GLN A 21 -8.62 7.91 20.25
CA GLN A 21 -8.21 9.13 20.94
C GLN A 21 -8.91 9.25 22.30
N ALA A 22 -10.21 8.95 22.37
CA ALA A 22 -10.94 8.91 23.65
C ALA A 22 -10.35 7.87 24.62
N LEU A 23 -10.00 6.68 24.12
CA LEU A 23 -9.33 5.65 24.91
C LEU A 23 -7.94 6.11 25.40
N LEU A 24 -7.18 6.81 24.56
CA LEU A 24 -5.88 7.39 24.91
C LEU A 24 -5.99 8.47 25.99
N VAL A 25 -7.05 9.28 25.98
CA VAL A 25 -7.28 10.30 27.01
C VAL A 25 -7.57 9.65 28.37
N GLU A 26 -8.38 8.58 28.42
CA GLU A 26 -8.76 7.94 29.69
C GLU A 26 -7.69 7.00 30.26
N HIS A 27 -6.99 6.26 29.40
CA HIS A 27 -6.11 5.16 29.83
C HIS A 27 -4.67 5.29 29.29
N GLY A 28 -4.35 6.37 28.59
CA GLY A 28 -3.02 6.60 28.02
C GLY A 28 -2.60 5.52 27.03
N SER A 29 -1.28 5.41 26.84
CA SER A 29 -0.69 4.38 25.97
C SER A 29 -0.98 2.95 26.42
N ALA A 30 -1.25 2.74 27.71
CA ALA A 30 -1.64 1.43 28.24
C ALA A 30 -3.00 0.98 27.69
N GLY A 31 -3.98 1.88 27.63
CA GLY A 31 -5.27 1.64 26.97
C GLY A 31 -5.11 1.19 25.53
N TYR A 32 -4.32 1.95 24.76
CA TYR A 32 -4.02 1.63 23.37
C TYR A 32 -3.34 0.25 23.21
N GLY A 33 -2.34 -0.05 24.04
CA GLY A 33 -1.64 -1.33 24.01
C GLY A 33 -2.56 -2.51 24.33
N VAL A 34 -3.35 -2.41 25.40
CA VAL A 34 -4.31 -3.45 25.81
C VAL A 34 -5.37 -3.67 24.73
N TYR A 35 -5.89 -2.61 24.11
CA TYR A 35 -6.82 -2.72 22.98
C TYR A 35 -6.23 -3.59 21.85
N TRP A 36 -4.97 -3.35 21.46
CA TRP A 36 -4.32 -4.13 20.41
C TRP A 36 -4.06 -5.58 20.81
N VAL A 37 -3.64 -5.84 22.04
CA VAL A 37 -3.50 -7.21 22.57
C VAL A 37 -4.84 -7.96 22.47
N ILE A 38 -5.95 -7.32 22.84
CA ILE A 38 -7.28 -7.93 22.73
C ILE A 38 -7.66 -8.18 21.27
N VAL A 39 -7.39 -7.23 20.37
CA VAL A 39 -7.63 -7.41 18.93
C VAL A 39 -6.82 -8.58 18.37
N GLU A 40 -5.58 -8.77 18.79
CA GLU A 40 -4.74 -9.90 18.41
C GLU A 40 -5.34 -11.23 18.87
N ILE A 41 -5.70 -11.33 20.16
CA ILE A 41 -6.36 -12.53 20.73
C ILE A 41 -7.65 -12.85 19.96
N LEU A 42 -8.47 -11.84 19.64
CA LEU A 42 -9.71 -12.04 18.87
C LEU A 42 -9.47 -12.56 17.44
N HIS A 43 -8.32 -12.28 16.82
CA HIS A 43 -7.96 -12.85 15.52
C HIS A 43 -7.48 -14.30 15.62
N GLU A 44 -6.93 -14.71 16.77
CA GLU A 44 -6.50 -16.08 17.04
C GLU A 44 -7.67 -16.99 17.43
N GLU A 45 -8.65 -16.43 18.14
CA GLU A 45 -9.81 -17.15 18.63
C GLU A 45 -10.76 -17.54 17.49
N LYS A 46 -11.14 -18.83 17.41
CA LYS A 46 -12.00 -19.33 16.31
C LYS A 46 -13.39 -18.72 16.36
N ALA A 47 -13.91 -18.55 17.57
CA ALA A 47 -15.20 -17.92 17.80
C ALA A 47 -15.18 -16.41 17.47
N ARG A 48 -13.99 -15.78 17.45
CA ARG A 48 -13.78 -14.33 17.23
C ARG A 48 -14.51 -13.46 18.24
N LYS A 49 -14.79 -14.04 19.41
CA LYS A 49 -15.44 -13.43 20.56
C LYS A 49 -14.71 -13.91 21.82
N LEU A 50 -14.65 -13.07 22.84
CA LEU A 50 -14.11 -13.40 24.15
C LEU A 50 -15.20 -13.28 25.21
N LYS A 51 -15.15 -14.11 26.25
CA LYS A 51 -16.16 -14.05 27.33
C LYS A 51 -15.91 -12.84 28.22
N LEU A 52 -16.98 -12.25 28.74
CA LEU A 52 -16.92 -11.25 29.80
C LEU A 52 -16.85 -11.96 31.16
N ASP A 53 -15.75 -12.66 31.42
CA ASP A 53 -15.50 -13.36 32.67
C ASP A 53 -14.12 -13.01 33.27
N ASP A 54 -13.96 -13.28 34.57
CA ASP A 54 -12.72 -12.98 35.29
C ASP A 54 -11.50 -13.72 34.72
N LEU A 55 -11.71 -14.94 34.22
CA LEU A 55 -10.64 -15.73 33.62
C LEU A 55 -10.08 -15.06 32.37
N THR A 56 -10.97 -14.51 31.52
CA THR A 56 -10.59 -13.77 30.32
C THR A 56 -9.79 -12.52 30.69
N PHE A 57 -10.24 -11.76 31.70
CA PHE A 57 -9.52 -10.57 32.15
C PHE A 57 -8.13 -10.90 32.72
N VAL A 58 -8.00 -11.99 33.49
CA VAL A 58 -6.69 -12.47 33.98
C VAL A 58 -5.77 -12.86 32.83
N ALA A 59 -6.29 -13.53 31.80
CA ALA A 59 -5.51 -13.93 30.64
C ALA A 59 -5.01 -12.74 29.82
N ILE A 60 -5.84 -11.70 29.64
CA ILE A 60 -5.46 -10.46 28.95
C ILE A 60 -4.44 -9.68 29.80
N ALA A 61 -4.66 -9.57 31.10
CA ALA A 61 -3.76 -8.85 32.02
C ALA A 61 -2.34 -9.42 31.97
N ARG A 62 -2.20 -10.75 31.96
CA ARG A 62 -0.92 -11.44 31.78
C ARG A 62 -0.23 -11.10 30.46
N GLN A 63 -0.98 -11.09 29.35
CA GLN A 63 -0.42 -10.84 28.02
C GLN A 63 -0.02 -9.36 27.83
N ALA A 64 -0.86 -8.45 28.32
CA ALA A 64 -0.62 -7.01 28.25
C ALA A 64 0.32 -6.49 29.36
N SER A 65 0.79 -7.37 30.26
CA SER A 65 1.66 -7.02 31.39
C SER A 65 1.08 -5.89 32.26
N THR A 66 -0.20 -6.01 32.61
CA THR A 66 -0.94 -5.03 33.42
C THR A 66 -1.83 -5.70 34.48
N SER A 67 -2.51 -4.89 35.31
CA SER A 67 -3.45 -5.34 36.33
C SER A 67 -4.81 -5.72 35.74
N VAL A 68 -5.53 -6.63 36.41
CA VAL A 68 -6.86 -7.07 35.99
C VAL A 68 -7.87 -5.92 36.06
N GLU A 69 -7.74 -5.06 37.06
CA GLU A 69 -8.55 -3.87 37.26
C GLU A 69 -8.40 -2.89 36.10
N GLN A 70 -7.17 -2.68 35.62
CA GLN A 70 -6.91 -1.83 34.46
C GLN A 70 -7.47 -2.44 33.18
N VAL A 71 -7.37 -3.76 32.98
CA VAL A 71 -8.00 -4.43 31.83
C VAL A 71 -9.51 -4.28 31.86
N LYS A 72 -10.16 -4.52 33.01
CA LYS A 72 -11.61 -4.36 33.17
C LYS A 72 -12.05 -2.95 32.78
N ALA A 73 -11.40 -1.93 33.32
CA ALA A 73 -11.70 -0.53 33.01
C ALA A 73 -11.53 -0.21 31.51
N ILE A 74 -10.47 -0.74 30.88
CA ILE A 74 -10.21 -0.54 29.45
C ILE A 74 -11.27 -1.25 28.59
N VAL A 75 -11.67 -2.47 28.95
CA VAL A 75 -12.70 -3.22 28.22
C VAL A 75 -14.05 -2.51 28.32
N GLU A 76 -14.43 -2.05 29.52
CA GLU A 76 -15.64 -1.24 29.73
C GLU A 76 -15.60 0.06 28.89
N CYS A 77 -14.47 0.75 28.88
CA CYS A 77 -14.25 1.94 28.04
C CYS A 77 -14.38 1.61 26.55
N CYS A 78 -13.82 0.48 26.10
CA CYS A 78 -13.92 0.03 24.71
C CYS A 78 -15.35 -0.36 24.31
N LEU A 79 -16.14 -0.93 25.22
CA LEU A 79 -17.57 -1.19 25.00
C LEU A 79 -18.35 0.12 24.91
N LYS A 80 -18.10 1.07 25.82
CA LYS A 80 -18.71 2.40 25.84
C LYS A 80 -18.44 3.19 24.56
N TYR A 81 -17.21 3.15 24.05
CA TYR A 81 -16.83 3.82 22.80
C TYR A 81 -17.10 2.98 21.54
N GLU A 82 -17.75 1.84 21.69
CA GLU A 82 -18.08 0.92 20.59
C GLU A 82 -16.85 0.49 19.76
N LEU A 83 -15.68 0.42 20.40
CA LEU A 83 -14.50 -0.25 19.87
C LEU A 83 -14.71 -1.77 19.91
N PHE A 84 -15.43 -2.23 20.93
CA PHE A 84 -15.97 -3.57 21.06
C PHE A 84 -17.50 -3.55 21.13
N VAL A 85 -18.09 -4.70 20.83
CA VAL A 85 -19.53 -4.94 20.87
C VAL A 85 -19.76 -6.14 21.76
N GLU A 86 -20.67 -6.00 22.71
CA GLU A 86 -21.13 -7.09 23.56
C GLU A 86 -22.24 -7.89 22.87
N ASP A 87 -22.19 -9.21 23.04
CA ASP A 87 -23.17 -10.17 22.53
C ASP A 87 -23.15 -11.42 23.42
N GLU A 88 -24.29 -11.73 24.05
CA GLU A 88 -24.51 -12.92 24.87
C GLU A 88 -23.44 -13.17 25.95
N GLY A 89 -23.03 -12.13 26.70
CA GLY A 89 -21.99 -12.23 27.73
C GLY A 89 -20.58 -12.46 27.18
N CYS A 90 -20.41 -12.29 25.87
CA CYS A 90 -19.13 -12.21 25.19
C CYS A 90 -18.97 -10.83 24.54
N PHE A 91 -17.76 -10.50 24.10
CA PHE A 91 -17.50 -9.29 23.33
C PHE A 91 -16.59 -9.56 22.14
N PHE A 92 -16.70 -8.72 21.11
CA PHE A 92 -15.90 -8.82 19.89
C PHE A 92 -15.67 -7.46 19.24
N SER A 93 -14.83 -7.43 18.21
CA SER A 93 -14.60 -6.22 17.41
C SER A 93 -15.14 -6.40 15.99
N LYS A 94 -15.96 -5.45 15.53
CA LYS A 94 -16.41 -5.37 14.12
C LYS A 94 -15.23 -5.32 13.15
N ARG A 95 -14.12 -4.69 13.56
CA ARG A 95 -12.87 -4.62 12.79
C ARG A 95 -12.32 -6.02 12.48
N VAL A 96 -12.26 -6.88 13.49
CA VAL A 96 -11.73 -8.25 13.38
C VAL A 96 -12.57 -9.05 12.39
N LEU A 97 -13.90 -8.97 12.49
CA LEU A 97 -14.81 -9.64 11.55
C LEU A 97 -14.59 -9.17 10.11
N GLY A 98 -14.57 -7.85 9.89
CA GLY A 98 -14.34 -7.28 8.55
C GLY A 98 -12.98 -7.64 7.96
N ASN A 99 -11.92 -7.76 8.77
CA ASN A 99 -10.61 -8.23 8.33
C ASN A 99 -10.65 -9.70 7.86
N ILE A 100 -11.39 -10.54 8.57
CA ILE A 100 -11.51 -11.97 8.23
C ILE A 100 -12.33 -12.14 6.95
N ASP A 101 -13.43 -11.43 6.80
CA ASP A 101 -14.26 -11.48 5.59
C ASP A 101 -13.47 -11.06 4.36
N LYS A 102 -12.71 -9.96 4.47
CA LYS A 102 -11.78 -9.52 3.41
C LYS A 102 -10.75 -10.59 3.07
N ARG A 103 -10.16 -11.26 4.07
CA ARG A 103 -9.19 -12.34 3.84
C ARG A 103 -9.83 -13.53 3.12
N ILE A 104 -11.04 -13.93 3.50
CA ILE A 104 -11.78 -15.03 2.87
C ILE A 104 -12.09 -14.68 1.41
N ASP A 105 -12.64 -13.50 1.15
CA ASP A 105 -12.96 -13.03 -0.21
C ASP A 105 -11.71 -12.99 -1.12
N ILE A 106 -10.61 -12.42 -0.61
CA ILE A 106 -9.32 -12.40 -1.34
C ILE A 106 -8.83 -13.82 -1.62
N SER A 107 -8.90 -14.72 -0.64
CA SER A 107 -8.50 -16.12 -0.79
C SER A 107 -9.33 -16.83 -1.87
N GLU A 108 -10.65 -16.66 -1.85
CA GLU A 108 -11.55 -17.24 -2.84
C GLU A 108 -11.27 -16.72 -4.25
N LYS A 109 -11.08 -15.41 -4.41
CA LYS A 109 -10.74 -14.79 -5.70
C LYS A 109 -9.43 -15.34 -6.23
N ARG A 110 -8.40 -15.46 -5.38
CA ARG A 110 -7.10 -16.05 -5.74
C ARG A 110 -7.22 -17.52 -6.11
N ALA A 111 -8.01 -18.30 -5.37
CA ALA A 111 -8.25 -19.71 -5.65
C ALA A 111 -8.97 -19.89 -7.00
N LYS A 112 -10.01 -19.10 -7.28
CA LYS A 112 -10.74 -19.09 -8.57
C LYS A 112 -9.79 -18.76 -9.73
N ALA A 113 -9.00 -17.70 -9.62
CA ALA A 113 -7.99 -17.33 -10.61
C ALA A 113 -6.93 -18.42 -10.82
N GLY A 114 -6.47 -19.04 -9.74
CA GLY A 114 -5.53 -20.16 -9.78
C GLY A 114 -6.09 -21.38 -10.55
N ARG A 115 -7.35 -21.76 -10.29
CA ARG A 115 -8.03 -22.84 -11.01
C ARG A 115 -8.18 -22.53 -12.50
N ILE A 116 -8.54 -21.29 -12.86
CA ILE A 116 -8.66 -20.85 -14.26
C ILE A 116 -7.31 -20.94 -14.97
N SER A 117 -6.25 -20.42 -14.35
CA SER A 117 -4.87 -20.51 -14.87
C SER A 117 -4.43 -21.96 -15.06
N ALA A 118 -4.67 -22.84 -14.07
CA ALA A 118 -4.34 -24.26 -14.15
C ALA A 118 -5.07 -24.97 -15.29
N LYS A 119 -6.37 -24.70 -15.47
CA LYS A 119 -7.16 -25.23 -16.60
C LYS A 119 -6.62 -24.76 -17.95
N LYS A 120 -6.24 -23.49 -18.07
CA LYS A 120 -5.64 -22.93 -19.29
C LYS A 120 -4.32 -23.64 -19.63
N ARG A 121 -3.45 -23.83 -18.63
CA ARG A 121 -2.18 -24.57 -18.79
C ARG A 121 -2.39 -26.01 -19.23
N LYS A 122 -3.34 -26.73 -18.61
CA LYS A 122 -3.67 -28.12 -18.96
C LYS A 122 -4.17 -28.26 -20.40
N LYS A 123 -4.98 -27.30 -20.89
CA LYS A 123 -5.48 -27.29 -22.28
C LYS A 123 -4.36 -27.02 -23.30
N THR A 124 -3.37 -26.20 -22.96
CA THR A 124 -2.19 -25.96 -23.82
C THR A 124 -1.19 -27.11 -23.85
N THR A 125 -1.05 -27.89 -22.77
CA THR A 125 -0.18 -29.09 -22.76
C THR A 125 -0.79 -30.24 -23.56
N SER A 126 -2.11 -30.48 -23.44
CA SER A 126 -2.79 -31.50 -24.26
C SER A 126 -2.84 -31.20 -25.76
N ALA A 127 -2.47 -29.99 -26.18
CA ALA A 127 -2.33 -29.63 -27.60
C ALA A 127 -0.88 -29.78 -28.12
N LYS A 128 0.09 -30.11 -27.26
CA LYS A 128 1.52 -30.28 -27.62
C LYS A 128 2.03 -31.72 -27.51
N ASP A 129 1.23 -32.66 -27.01
CA ASP A 129 1.65 -34.06 -26.85
C ASP A 129 1.60 -34.90 -28.15
N ASN A 130 1.45 -34.27 -29.33
CA ASN A 130 1.51 -34.95 -30.63
C ASN A 130 2.60 -34.42 -31.57
N ALA A 131 3.67 -33.83 -31.04
CA ALA A 131 4.87 -33.64 -31.83
C ALA A 131 6.16 -33.67 -30.98
N THR A 132 7.05 -34.53 -31.45
CA THR A 132 8.52 -34.53 -31.33
C THR A 132 9.17 -35.09 -30.05
N SER A 133 9.58 -36.35 -30.19
CA SER A 133 10.84 -36.90 -29.65
C SER A 133 11.98 -35.88 -29.80
N VAL A 134 12.71 -35.64 -28.71
CA VAL A 134 13.83 -34.69 -28.65
C VAL A 134 15.10 -35.44 -29.03
N GLU A 135 15.67 -35.09 -30.19
CA GLU A 135 17.09 -35.32 -30.50
C GLU A 135 17.81 -33.95 -30.46
N GLN A 136 18.98 -33.90 -29.82
CA GLN A 136 19.66 -32.67 -29.40
C GLN A 136 20.60 -32.07 -30.47
N ASN A 137 20.67 -30.72 -30.44
CA ASN A 137 21.73 -29.80 -30.94
C ASN A 137 21.77 -29.43 -32.45
N PRO A 138 22.46 -28.33 -32.84
CA PRO A 138 22.33 -26.93 -32.39
C PRO A 138 22.27 -25.90 -33.57
N THR A 139 21.83 -24.66 -33.26
CA THR A 139 22.10 -23.35 -33.91
C THR A 139 22.20 -23.22 -35.46
N LYS A 140 21.22 -22.57 -36.10
CA LYS A 140 21.34 -21.29 -36.88
C LYS A 140 20.18 -21.08 -37.89
N GLU A 141 19.83 -19.80 -37.98
CA GLU A 141 19.24 -19.07 -39.10
C GLU A 141 17.74 -19.10 -39.44
N SER A 142 17.30 -17.86 -39.70
CA SER A 142 16.02 -17.31 -40.11
C SER A 142 15.23 -18.05 -41.18
N LYS A 143 13.90 -17.97 -41.08
CA LYS A 143 13.05 -17.68 -42.24
C LYS A 143 11.70 -17.08 -41.84
N VAL A 144 11.47 -15.90 -42.39
CA VAL A 144 10.21 -15.15 -42.49
C VAL A 144 9.14 -15.98 -43.20
N LYS A 145 7.88 -15.91 -42.75
CA LYS A 145 6.73 -15.67 -43.65
C LYS A 145 5.42 -15.30 -42.94
N GLU A 146 4.88 -14.20 -43.44
CA GLU A 146 3.60 -13.50 -43.31
C GLU A 146 2.32 -14.32 -43.09
N SER A 147 1.35 -13.68 -42.42
CA SER A 147 -0.01 -13.35 -42.92
C SER A 147 -0.85 -12.85 -41.74
N LYS A 148 -1.80 -11.91 -41.81
CA LYS A 148 -2.30 -11.01 -42.87
C LYS A 148 -2.96 -9.84 -42.12
N VAL A 149 -2.71 -8.63 -42.59
CA VAL A 149 -3.41 -7.40 -42.17
C VAL A 149 -4.91 -7.53 -42.46
N ASN A 150 -5.75 -7.06 -41.54
CA ASN A 150 -6.95 -6.32 -41.92
C ASN A 150 -7.21 -5.17 -40.95
N SER A 151 -7.30 -3.98 -41.55
CA SER A 151 -7.44 -2.66 -40.97
C SER A 151 -8.89 -2.38 -40.55
N ILE A 152 -9.04 -1.92 -39.31
CA ILE A 152 -9.88 -0.81 -38.78
C ILE A 152 -10.94 -0.23 -39.75
N VAL A 153 -12.21 -0.21 -39.32
CA VAL A 153 -13.07 1.01 -39.28
C VAL A 153 -14.04 0.91 -38.09
N ASP A 154 -14.08 1.98 -37.31
CA ASP A 154 -15.02 2.27 -36.21
C ASP A 154 -16.50 2.24 -36.64
N THR A 155 -17.40 1.86 -35.73
CA THR A 155 -18.77 2.41 -35.68
C THR A 155 -19.33 2.34 -34.26
N ASN A 156 -19.65 3.52 -33.73
CA ASN A 156 -20.44 3.75 -32.52
C ASN A 156 -21.87 3.21 -32.68
N VAL A 157 -22.39 2.49 -31.68
CA VAL A 157 -23.79 2.62 -31.25
C VAL A 157 -23.88 2.47 -29.73
N SER A 158 -24.42 3.51 -29.11
CA SER A 158 -24.81 3.63 -27.71
C SER A 158 -26.07 2.83 -27.40
N THR A 159 -26.19 2.39 -26.15
CA THR A 159 -27.44 2.53 -25.38
C THR A 159 -27.12 2.99 -23.96
N SER A 160 -27.89 3.99 -23.53
CA SER A 160 -27.91 4.82 -22.31
C SER A 160 -28.22 4.00 -21.03
N ASP A 161 -28.13 4.45 -19.78
CA ASP A 161 -28.26 5.73 -19.04
C ASP A 161 -27.38 5.61 -17.75
N ALA A 162 -26.89 6.59 -16.98
CA ALA A 162 -27.33 7.94 -16.66
C ALA A 162 -26.14 8.79 -16.11
N ALA A 163 -26.20 10.10 -16.37
CA ALA A 163 -25.56 11.26 -15.72
C ALA A 163 -24.28 11.08 -14.86
N HIS A 164 -23.11 11.46 -15.42
CA HIS A 164 -21.95 12.02 -14.68
C HIS A 164 -21.02 12.82 -15.64
N PRO A 165 -20.20 13.77 -15.14
CA PRO A 165 -19.62 14.86 -15.93
C PRO A 165 -18.56 14.39 -16.93
N THR A 166 -18.38 15.16 -18.01
CA THR A 166 -17.48 14.90 -19.15
C THR A 166 -16.10 14.40 -18.72
N GLN A 167 -15.88 13.07 -18.73
CA GLN A 167 -14.57 12.46 -18.56
C GLN A 167 -13.70 12.79 -19.76
N GLU A 168 -12.62 13.55 -19.55
CA GLU A 168 -11.55 13.69 -20.54
C GLU A 168 -11.02 12.29 -20.91
N LYS A 169 -11.10 11.95 -22.19
CA LYS A 169 -10.56 10.69 -22.71
C LYS A 169 -9.03 10.68 -22.52
N ILE A 170 -8.51 9.77 -21.70
CA ILE A 170 -7.08 9.64 -21.45
C ILE A 170 -6.38 9.02 -22.66
N ASP A 171 -5.36 9.72 -23.18
CA ASP A 171 -4.47 9.21 -24.21
C ASP A 171 -3.31 8.39 -23.59
N TYR A 172 -3.53 7.08 -23.51
CA TYR A 172 -2.52 6.15 -23.01
C TYR A 172 -1.27 6.08 -23.89
N ARG A 173 -1.38 6.38 -25.19
CA ARG A 173 -0.21 6.36 -26.09
C ARG A 173 0.70 7.53 -25.78
N ALA A 174 0.14 8.72 -25.54
CA ALA A 174 0.91 9.89 -25.11
C ALA A 174 1.62 9.63 -23.77
N ILE A 175 0.95 9.02 -22.79
CA ILE A 175 1.56 8.69 -21.48
C ILE A 175 2.73 7.70 -21.63
N ILE A 176 2.58 6.69 -22.48
CA ILE A 176 3.64 5.70 -22.75
C ILE A 176 4.83 6.35 -23.44
N ASN A 177 4.58 7.20 -24.44
CA ASN A 177 5.64 7.92 -25.14
C ASN A 177 6.41 8.82 -24.17
N PHE A 178 5.70 9.64 -23.40
CA PHE A 178 6.30 10.48 -22.36
C PHE A 178 7.15 9.67 -21.39
N PHE A 179 6.62 8.56 -20.86
CA PHE A 179 7.38 7.70 -19.94
C PHE A 179 8.66 7.14 -20.58
N ASN A 180 8.56 6.63 -21.82
CA ASN A 180 9.71 6.06 -22.52
C ASN A 180 10.77 7.10 -22.86
N GLU A 181 10.34 8.31 -23.25
CA GLU A 181 11.20 9.44 -23.56
C GLU A 181 11.87 9.99 -22.30
N GLU A 182 11.12 10.25 -21.24
CA GLU A 182 11.67 10.82 -20.00
C GLU A 182 12.66 9.86 -19.33
N THR A 183 12.39 8.55 -19.38
CA THR A 183 13.20 7.54 -18.67
C THR A 183 14.28 6.91 -19.55
N GLN A 184 14.27 7.18 -20.86
CA GLN A 184 15.17 6.59 -21.85
C GLN A 184 15.28 5.05 -21.77
N GLY A 185 14.21 4.39 -21.28
CA GLY A 185 14.12 2.95 -21.12
C GLY A 185 14.86 2.35 -19.92
N VAL A 186 15.40 3.16 -19.01
CA VAL A 186 16.12 2.67 -17.80
C VAL A 186 15.22 1.77 -16.94
N PHE A 187 13.92 2.07 -16.88
CA PHE A 187 12.92 1.28 -16.15
C PHE A 187 12.21 0.21 -16.99
N GLY A 188 12.75 -0.07 -18.18
CA GLY A 188 12.13 -0.89 -19.22
C GLY A 188 11.24 -0.08 -20.15
N LYS A 189 11.26 -0.42 -21.45
CA LYS A 189 10.43 0.24 -22.46
C LYS A 189 9.02 -0.33 -22.47
N LEU A 190 8.04 0.58 -22.47
CA LEU A 190 6.64 0.24 -22.67
C LEU A 190 6.30 0.23 -24.16
N VAL A 191 5.49 -0.74 -24.57
CA VAL A 191 5.00 -0.85 -25.95
C VAL A 191 3.48 -0.81 -25.93
N TYR A 192 2.89 0.00 -26.80
CA TYR A 192 1.44 0.04 -27.01
C TYR A 192 1.02 -1.09 -27.97
N PRO A 193 -0.11 -1.78 -27.75
CA PRO A 193 -1.08 -1.58 -26.68
C PRO A 193 -0.64 -2.14 -25.33
N ILE A 194 -1.02 -1.45 -24.24
CA ILE A 194 -0.85 -1.95 -22.87
C ILE A 194 -2.08 -2.70 -22.39
N SER A 195 -1.90 -3.56 -21.39
CA SER A 195 -2.97 -4.34 -20.77
C SER A 195 -4.01 -3.45 -20.06
N ASP A 196 -5.25 -3.92 -19.97
CA ASP A 196 -6.32 -3.16 -19.30
C ASP A 196 -6.06 -2.96 -17.81
N ASN A 197 -5.36 -3.88 -17.15
CA ASN A 197 -4.94 -3.70 -15.76
C ASN A 197 -3.97 -2.51 -15.60
N ARG A 198 -3.04 -2.35 -16.55
CA ARG A 198 -2.11 -1.22 -16.56
C ARG A 198 -2.83 0.08 -16.86
N LYS A 199 -3.80 0.08 -17.79
CA LYS A 199 -4.69 1.23 -18.04
C LYS A 199 -5.45 1.67 -16.80
N LYS A 200 -6.04 0.71 -16.06
CA LYS A 200 -6.75 0.98 -14.79
C LYS A 200 -5.83 1.57 -13.72
N SER A 201 -4.61 1.06 -13.61
CA SER A 201 -3.64 1.54 -12.63
C SER A 201 -3.19 2.97 -12.95
N ILE A 202 -2.90 3.25 -14.23
CA ILE A 202 -2.59 4.60 -14.73
C ILE A 202 -3.76 5.55 -14.47
N LEU A 203 -4.99 5.13 -14.81
CA LEU A 203 -6.20 5.92 -14.58
C LEU A 203 -6.33 6.31 -13.10
N ALA A 204 -6.20 5.34 -12.19
CA ALA A 204 -6.28 5.60 -10.76
C ALA A 204 -5.20 6.58 -10.26
N ARG A 205 -3.97 6.52 -10.81
CA ARG A 205 -2.92 7.50 -10.45
C ARG A 205 -3.22 8.90 -10.98
N ILE A 206 -3.82 9.00 -12.17
CA ILE A 206 -4.23 10.28 -12.76
C ILE A 206 -5.44 10.87 -12.04
N GLU A 207 -6.38 10.03 -11.59
CA GLU A 207 -7.52 10.48 -10.78
C GLU A 207 -7.05 11.00 -9.41
N ASP A 208 -6.10 10.32 -8.78
CA ASP A 208 -5.59 10.71 -7.45
C ASP A 208 -4.69 11.97 -7.49
N PHE A 209 -3.80 12.08 -8.48
CA PHE A 209 -2.71 13.07 -8.49
C PHE A 209 -2.68 13.98 -9.73
N GLY A 210 -3.62 13.80 -10.65
CA GLY A 210 -3.63 14.50 -11.94
C GLY A 210 -2.54 14.01 -12.91
N LYS A 211 -2.62 14.50 -14.15
CA LYS A 211 -1.61 14.25 -15.19
C LYS A 211 -0.24 14.83 -14.79
N ASP A 212 -0.23 15.99 -14.13
CA ASP A 212 0.99 16.66 -13.67
C ASP A 212 1.68 15.87 -12.56
N GLY A 213 0.92 15.32 -11.60
CA GLY A 213 1.48 14.44 -10.57
C GLY A 213 2.07 13.16 -11.16
N PHE A 214 1.42 12.57 -12.17
CA PHE A 214 2.00 11.45 -12.91
C PHE A 214 3.31 11.84 -13.61
N ALA A 215 3.34 12.98 -14.29
CA ALA A 215 4.54 13.48 -14.95
C ALA A 215 5.69 13.71 -13.95
N GLU A 216 5.39 14.31 -12.81
CA GLU A 216 6.37 14.59 -11.77
C GLU A 216 6.91 13.30 -11.13
N MET A 217 6.07 12.29 -10.90
CA MET A 217 6.51 10.98 -10.43
C MET A 217 7.56 10.38 -11.37
N VAL A 218 7.33 10.42 -12.69
CA VAL A 218 8.28 9.90 -13.69
C VAL A 218 9.59 10.68 -13.65
N ARG A 219 9.54 12.02 -13.56
CA ARG A 219 10.73 12.87 -13.47
C ARG A 219 11.54 12.57 -12.21
N LYS A 220 10.90 12.50 -11.04
CA LYS A 220 11.58 12.15 -9.78
C LYS A 220 12.21 10.76 -9.84
N ALA A 221 11.48 9.77 -10.38
CA ALA A 221 12.03 8.45 -10.61
C ALA A 221 13.29 8.50 -11.49
N SER A 222 13.26 9.23 -12.61
CA SER A 222 14.40 9.37 -13.54
C SER A 222 15.65 10.02 -12.89
N ARG A 223 15.48 10.84 -11.86
CA ARG A 223 16.58 11.48 -11.13
C ARG A 223 17.19 10.55 -10.07
N SER A 224 16.41 9.66 -9.48
CA SER A 224 16.85 8.74 -8.42
C SER A 224 17.83 7.66 -8.89
N ASP A 225 19.06 7.70 -8.38
CA ASP A 225 20.09 6.71 -8.68
C ASP A 225 19.76 5.32 -8.09
N PHE A 226 19.05 5.28 -6.97
CA PHE A 226 18.55 4.03 -6.39
C PHE A 226 17.50 3.37 -7.30
N LEU A 227 16.48 4.12 -7.73
CA LEU A 227 15.40 3.55 -8.56
C LEU A 227 15.93 3.09 -9.91
N LYS A 228 16.93 3.80 -10.47
CA LYS A 228 17.65 3.43 -11.71
C LYS A 228 18.57 2.22 -11.55
N GLY A 229 18.77 1.70 -10.34
CA GLY A 229 19.71 0.61 -10.05
C GLY A 229 21.19 0.98 -10.16
N LYS A 230 21.52 2.28 -10.07
CA LYS A 230 22.93 2.72 -10.06
C LYS A 230 23.63 2.52 -8.71
N VAL A 231 22.86 2.42 -7.63
CA VAL A 231 23.37 2.22 -6.26
C VAL A 231 23.40 0.72 -5.88
N SER A 232 22.58 -0.10 -6.54
CA SER A 232 22.46 -1.53 -6.28
C SER A 232 22.11 -2.26 -7.58
N ASP A 233 22.94 -3.22 -7.97
CA ASP A 233 22.74 -4.02 -9.19
C ASP A 233 21.53 -4.97 -9.09
N ASN A 234 20.98 -5.15 -7.89
CA ASN A 234 19.88 -6.08 -7.63
C ASN A 234 18.49 -5.47 -7.81
N PHE A 235 18.37 -4.15 -8.02
CA PHE A 235 17.07 -3.50 -8.08
C PHE A 235 17.00 -2.40 -9.14
N VAL A 236 15.99 -2.49 -9.99
CA VAL A 236 15.55 -1.41 -10.89
C VAL A 236 14.03 -1.32 -10.80
N ALA A 237 13.51 -0.12 -10.54
CA ALA A 237 12.09 0.14 -10.41
C ALA A 237 11.38 0.00 -11.76
N LYS A 238 10.71 -1.13 -12.01
CA LYS A 238 9.91 -1.32 -13.24
C LYS A 238 8.67 -0.43 -13.23
N PHE A 239 8.13 -0.13 -14.42
CA PHE A 239 6.90 0.68 -14.55
C PHE A 239 5.76 0.26 -13.62
N ASP A 240 5.45 -1.04 -13.57
CA ASP A 240 4.35 -1.54 -12.73
C ASP A 240 4.58 -1.27 -11.23
N TRP A 241 5.84 -1.33 -10.79
CA TRP A 241 6.21 -1.05 -9.40
C TRP A 241 6.00 0.43 -9.07
N MET A 242 6.36 1.33 -9.99
CA MET A 242 6.23 2.78 -9.80
C MET A 242 4.79 3.27 -9.76
N ILE A 243 3.86 2.59 -10.45
CA ILE A 243 2.44 2.95 -10.46
C ILE A 243 1.61 2.26 -9.38
N GLU A 244 2.23 1.44 -8.53
CA GLU A 244 1.57 0.97 -7.30
C GLU A 244 1.31 2.16 -6.37
N PRO A 245 0.14 2.25 -5.70
CA PRO A 245 -0.26 3.44 -4.96
C PRO A 245 0.79 3.94 -3.94
N ASP A 246 1.33 3.03 -3.14
CA ASP A 246 2.31 3.34 -2.08
C ASP A 246 3.64 3.83 -2.67
N ASN A 247 4.16 3.14 -3.70
CA ASN A 247 5.43 3.52 -4.32
C ASN A 247 5.31 4.84 -5.09
N PHE A 248 4.18 5.05 -5.77
CA PHE A 248 3.89 6.30 -6.49
C PHE A 248 3.95 7.49 -5.53
N GLN A 249 3.29 7.38 -4.38
CA GLN A 249 3.29 8.41 -3.34
C GLN A 249 4.70 8.62 -2.77
N LYS A 250 5.43 7.55 -2.43
CA LYS A 250 6.80 7.65 -1.90
C LYS A 250 7.78 8.32 -2.87
N ILE A 251 7.61 8.10 -4.18
CA ILE A 251 8.40 8.79 -5.21
C ILE A 251 8.09 10.28 -5.21
N LEU A 252 6.80 10.66 -5.17
CA LEU A 252 6.40 12.07 -5.09
C LEU A 252 6.89 12.76 -3.82
N GLU A 253 6.90 12.06 -2.70
CA GLU A 253 7.42 12.56 -1.41
C GLU A 253 8.95 12.74 -1.39
N GLY A 254 9.66 12.24 -2.40
CA GLY A 254 11.12 12.36 -2.48
C GLY A 254 11.87 11.34 -1.61
N ASN A 255 11.20 10.27 -1.17
CA ASN A 255 11.84 9.22 -0.34
C ASN A 255 13.00 8.51 -1.06
N TYR A 256 13.08 8.64 -2.39
CA TYR A 256 14.12 8.08 -3.23
C TYR A 256 15.03 9.14 -3.87
N ASP A 257 14.93 10.40 -3.46
CA ASP A 257 15.78 11.46 -3.98
C ASP A 257 17.25 11.21 -3.56
N ASN A 258 18.18 11.53 -4.44
CA ASN A 258 19.59 11.33 -4.17
C ASN A 258 20.04 12.25 -3.03
N ARG A 259 20.51 11.66 -1.94
CA ARG A 259 21.08 12.44 -0.83
C ARG A 259 22.36 13.13 -1.31
N ILE A 260 22.44 14.44 -1.13
CA ILE A 260 23.66 15.21 -1.40
C ILE A 260 24.74 14.73 -0.41
N LYS A 261 25.83 14.14 -0.92
CA LYS A 261 27.03 13.93 -0.12
C LYS A 261 27.80 15.25 -0.08
N GLY A 262 27.63 16.03 0.98
CA GLY A 262 28.39 17.27 1.23
C GLY A 262 28.15 17.87 2.61
N TYR A 263 29.19 17.85 3.44
CA TYR A 263 29.40 18.47 4.76
C TYR A 263 28.64 17.90 5.97
N GLY A 264 29.09 16.72 6.40
CA GLY A 264 29.19 16.41 7.83
C GLY A 264 30.56 16.83 8.34
N ALA A 265 30.71 18.10 8.75
CA ALA A 265 31.72 18.60 9.67
C ALA A 265 31.37 20.06 9.98
N ASP A 266 31.16 20.35 11.27
CA ASP A 266 31.02 21.69 11.85
C ASP A 266 29.67 22.41 11.63
N ASN A 267 28.70 22.08 12.47
CA ASN A 267 27.48 22.88 12.65
C ASN A 267 27.18 23.06 14.14
N GLN A 268 28.21 23.41 14.92
CA GLN A 268 28.03 23.94 16.28
C GLN A 268 27.95 25.47 16.31
N SER A 269 28.41 26.18 15.27
CA SER A 269 28.40 27.66 15.26
C SER A 269 27.06 28.27 14.82
N GLY A 270 26.36 27.67 13.84
CA GLY A 270 25.09 28.19 13.33
C GLY A 270 23.93 28.09 14.34
N ASP A 271 23.90 27.01 15.12
CA ASP A 271 22.89 26.83 16.18
C ASP A 271 23.16 27.75 17.38
N GLU A 272 24.41 28.09 17.67
CA GLU A 272 24.74 29.09 18.72
C GLU A 272 24.36 30.51 18.30
N GLU A 273 24.61 30.93 17.06
CA GLU A 273 24.19 32.25 16.57
C GLU A 273 22.66 32.37 16.53
N LEU A 274 21.95 31.33 16.06
CA LEU A 274 20.49 31.30 16.05
C LEU A 274 19.92 31.32 17.48
N MET A 275 20.51 30.55 18.39
CA MET A 275 20.11 30.55 19.81
C MET A 275 20.43 31.87 20.51
N GLN A 276 21.53 32.55 20.16
CA GLN A 276 21.83 33.89 20.68
C GLN A 276 20.83 34.93 20.17
N HIS A 277 20.44 34.86 18.89
CA HIS A 277 19.45 35.76 18.31
C HIS A 277 18.06 35.57 18.94
N ILE A 278 17.65 34.32 19.17
CA ILE A 278 16.40 33.98 19.87
C ILE A 278 16.43 34.47 21.32
N LYS A 279 17.53 34.27 22.06
CA LYS A 279 17.67 34.75 23.44
C LYS A 279 17.62 36.28 23.54
N GLN A 280 18.24 36.99 22.59
CA GLN A 280 18.19 38.46 22.56
C GLN A 280 16.79 39.00 22.22
N GLY A 281 16.06 38.33 21.32
CA GLY A 281 14.68 38.67 21.00
C GLY A 281 13.72 38.49 22.18
N ILE A 282 13.86 37.39 22.91
CA ILE A 282 13.06 37.10 24.11
C ILE A 282 13.38 38.10 25.24
N ALA A 283 14.65 38.46 25.44
CA ALA A 283 15.05 39.43 26.45
C ALA A 283 14.52 40.86 26.18
N ARG A 284 14.47 41.29 24.90
CA ARG A 284 13.86 42.57 24.51
C ARG A 284 12.35 42.57 24.74
N GLY A 285 11.66 41.49 24.36
CA GLY A 285 10.21 41.39 24.55
C GLY A 285 9.77 41.41 26.02
N LEU A 286 10.60 40.88 26.93
CA LEU A 286 10.32 40.90 28.37
C LEU A 286 10.54 42.28 29.01
N GLN A 287 11.47 43.10 28.49
CA GLN A 287 11.70 44.47 28.98
C GLN A 287 10.60 45.44 28.51
N GLU A 288 10.08 45.27 27.29
CA GLU A 288 8.98 46.10 26.77
C GLU A 288 7.63 45.79 27.42
N SER A 289 7.46 44.61 28.02
CA SER A 289 6.25 44.21 28.75
C SER A 289 6.23 44.62 30.24
N ALA A 290 7.30 45.25 30.74
CA ALA A 290 7.49 45.58 32.16
C ALA A 290 7.55 47.09 32.46
N THR A 291 7.24 47.94 31.47
CA THR A 291 7.02 49.40 31.61
C THR A 291 5.60 49.76 31.22
#